data_AF-A0A265N4J3-F1
#
_entry.id   AF-A0A265N4J3-F1
#
_cell.length_a   1.000
_cell.length_b   1.000
_cell.length_c   1.000
_cell.angle_alpha   90.00
_cell.angle_beta   90.00
_cell.angle_gamma   90.00
#
_symmetry.space_group_name_H-M   'P 1'
#
loop_
_entity.id
_entity.type
_entity.pdbx_description
1 polymer ?
#
loop_
_entity_poly.entity_id
_entity_poly.type
_entity_poly.pdbx_seq_one_letter_code
_entity_poly.pdbx_strand_id
1 'polypeptide(L)' 'MGKELVIGLDIGTTSVKAVIFYLKGALIAETEALINTYYPHPEWAEQNPVEIERSSVLAMKEVILKAK' A
#
# COMPACT_ATOMS: atom_id res chain seq x y z
N MET A 1 15.40 -18.61 -15.16
CA MET A 1 13.93 -18.40 -15.06
C MET A 1 13.67 -17.52 -13.85
N GLY A 2 12.95 -16.41 -13.98
CA GLY A 2 12.58 -15.58 -12.84
C GLY A 2 11.52 -16.28 -11.96
N LYS A 3 11.43 -15.91 -10.69
CA LYS A 3 10.32 -16.34 -9.83
C LYS A 3 9.09 -15.48 -10.15
N GLU A 4 7.95 -16.12 -10.39
CA GLU A 4 6.66 -15.43 -10.53
C GLU A 4 6.06 -15.16 -9.14
N LEU A 5 5.69 -13.91 -8.90
CA LEU A 5 5.16 -13.42 -7.63
C LEU A 5 3.88 -12.61 -7.89
N VAL A 6 3.05 -12.46 -6.86
CA VAL A 6 1.86 -11.60 -6.91
C VAL A 6 2.02 -10.50 -5.86
N ILE A 7 1.66 -9.27 -6.22
CA ILE A 7 1.57 -8.15 -5.29
C ILE A 7 0.11 -7.75 -5.11
N GLY A 8 -0.33 -7.68 -3.86
CA GLY A 8 -1.59 -7.07 -3.45
C GLY A 8 -1.35 -5.65 -2.98
N LEU A 9 -2.25 -4.74 -3.36
CA LEU A 9 -2.27 -3.36 -2.91
C LEU A 9 -3.63 -3.09 -2.26
N ASP A 10 -3.64 -2.93 -0.94
CA ASP A 10 -4.83 -2.65 -0.14
C ASP A 10 -4.83 -1.17 0.25
N ILE A 11 -5.77 -0.41 -0.33
CA ILE A 11 -5.91 1.03 -0.11
C ILE A 11 -7.01 1.24 0.93
N GLY A 12 -6.59 1.32 2.19
CA GLY A 12 -7.47 1.57 3.33
C GLY A 12 -7.71 3.05 3.57
N THR A 13 -8.49 3.35 4.61
CA THR A 13 -8.81 4.73 5.02
C THR A 13 -7.65 5.42 5.73
N THR A 14 -6.77 4.67 6.40
CA THR A 14 -5.67 5.22 7.20
C THR A 14 -4.31 5.04 6.53
N SER A 15 -4.21 4.08 5.63
CA SER A 15 -2.94 3.66 5.03
C SER A 15 -3.14 2.86 3.75
N VAL A 16 -2.09 2.77 2.96
CA VAL A 16 -1.95 1.81 1.87
C VAL A 16 -0.98 0.72 2.28
N LYS A 17 -1.41 -0.54 2.21
CA LYS A 17 -0.57 -1.70 2.47
C LYS A 17 -0.23 -2.40 1.16
N ALA A 18 1.06 -2.65 0.93
CA ALA A 18 1.52 -3.44 -0.21
C ALA A 18 2.11 -4.76 0.29
N VAL A 19 1.68 -5.88 -0.30
CA VAL A 19 2.04 -7.22 0.15
C VAL A 19 2.43 -8.10 -1.03
N ILE A 20 3.61 -8.72 -0.97
CA ILE A 20 4.10 -9.65 -1.99
C ILE A 20 3.94 -11.08 -1.49
N PHE A 21 3.37 -11.94 -2.34
CA PHE A 21 3.17 -13.36 -2.10
C PHE A 21 3.81 -14.23 -3.19
N TYR A 22 4.13 -15.47 -2.83
CA TYR A 22 4.29 -16.55 -3.81
C TYR A 22 2.93 -16.92 -4.41
N LEU A 23 2.93 -17.53 -5.61
CA LEU A 23 1.71 -18.02 -6.28
C LEU A 23 0.87 -18.99 -5.43
N LYS A 24 1.47 -19.65 -4.43
CA LYS A 24 0.78 -20.53 -3.48
C LYS A 24 0.25 -19.81 -2.23
N GLY A 25 0.26 -18.49 -2.21
CA GLY A 25 -0.27 -17.66 -1.12
C GLY A 25 0.66 -17.42 0.06
N ALA A 26 1.90 -17.93 0.03
CA ALA A 26 2.87 -17.68 1.09
C ALA A 26 3.40 -16.23 1.02
N LEU A 27 3.34 -15.51 2.15
CA LEU A 27 3.84 -14.14 2.31
C LEU A 27 5.36 -14.07 2.09
N ILE A 28 5.82 -13.06 1.37
CA ILE A 28 7.24 -12.75 1.15
C ILE A 28 7.63 -11.48 1.90
N ALA A 29 6.89 -10.41 1.67
CA ALA A 29 7.14 -9.12 2.31
C ALA A 29 5.86 -8.29 2.33
N GLU A 30 5.79 -7.38 3.30
CA GLU A 30 4.75 -6.36 3.39
C GLU A 30 5.34 -5.03 3.86
N THR A 31 4.71 -3.95 3.43
CA THR A 31 4.97 -2.57 3.85
C THR A 31 3.66 -1.79 3.91
N GLU A 32 3.70 -0.63 4.56
CA GLU A 32 2.53 0.21 4.77
C GLU A 32 2.94 1.68 4.76
N ALA A 33 2.17 2.51 4.07
CA ALA A 33 2.36 3.95 3.98
C ALA A 33 1.08 4.66 4.45
N LEU A 34 1.20 5.60 5.38
CA LEU A 34 0.05 6.32 5.94
C LEU A 34 -0.59 7.26 4.91
N ILE A 35 -1.88 7.50 5.07
CA ILE A 35 -2.66 8.52 4.35
C ILE A 35 -3.25 9.48 5.38
N ASN A 36 -3.23 10.78 5.07
CA ASN A 36 -3.92 11.77 5.89
C ASN A 36 -5.41 11.81 5.57
N THR A 37 -6.23 11.88 6.62
CA THR A 37 -7.64 12.25 6.51
C THR A 37 -7.81 13.65 7.11
N TYR A 38 -8.42 14.54 6.34
CA TYR A 38 -8.69 15.92 6.71
C TYR A 38 -10.13 16.04 7.20
N TYR A 39 -10.32 16.83 8.27
CA TYR A 39 -11.62 17.05 8.90
C TYR A 39 -11.94 18.56 8.90
N PRO A 40 -12.25 19.17 7.74
CA PRO A 40 -12.45 20.61 7.63
C PRO A 40 -13.70 21.11 8.38
N HIS A 41 -14.70 20.24 8.56
CA HIS A 41 -15.94 20.52 9.27
C HIS A 41 -16.31 19.33 10.18
N PRO A 42 -17.16 19.54 11.20
CA PRO A 42 -17.73 18.44 11.98
C PRO A 42 -18.37 17.40 11.05
N GLU A 43 -18.11 16.12 11.33
CA GLU A 43 -18.64 14.96 10.59
C GLU A 43 -18.14 14.80 9.14
N TRP A 44 -17.20 15.63 8.68
CA TRP A 44 -16.59 15.49 7.36
C TRP A 44 -15.27 14.76 7.44
N ALA A 45 -15.04 13.83 6.51
CA ALA A 45 -13.76 13.15 6.33
C ALA A 45 -13.38 13.21 4.84
N GLU A 46 -12.32 13.93 4.54
CA GLU A 46 -11.80 14.10 3.18
C GLU A 46 -10.40 13.53 3.07
N GLN A 47 -10.09 12.92 1.91
CA GLN A 47 -8.76 12.43 1.60
C GLN A 47 -8.30 13.02 0.26
N ASN A 48 -7.02 13.35 0.17
CA ASN A 48 -6.43 13.86 -1.06
C ASN A 48 -6.05 12.69 -1.99
N PRO A 49 -6.62 12.59 -3.21
CA PRO A 49 -6.33 11.49 -4.12
C PRO A 49 -4.85 11.44 -4.55
N VAL A 50 -4.17 12.59 -4.60
CA VAL A 50 -2.73 12.64 -4.92
C VAL A 50 -1.88 12.09 -3.78
N GLU A 51 -2.29 12.27 -2.52
CA GLU A 51 -1.59 11.66 -1.38
C GLU A 51 -1.81 10.15 -1.34
N ILE A 52 -3.02 9.68 -1.63
CA ILE A 52 -3.32 8.24 -1.74
C ILE A 52 -2.47 7.59 -2.83
N GLU A 53 -2.36 8.21 -4.00
CA GLU A 53 -1.54 7.70 -5.12
C GLU A 53 -0.05 7.67 -4.75
N ARG A 54 0.47 8.73 -4.12
CA ARG A 54 1.87 8.76 -3.66
C ARG A 54 2.16 7.69 -2.60
N SER A 55 1.28 7.51 -1.62
CA SER A 55 1.42 6.47 -0.60
C SER A 55 1.34 5.06 -1.22
N SER A 56 0.51 4.87 -2.24
CA SER A 56 0.44 3.62 -3.01
C SER A 56 1.75 3.30 -3.72
N VAL A 57 2.31 4.27 -4.44
CA VAL A 57 3.60 4.12 -5.13
C VAL A 57 4.74 3.89 -4.13
N LEU A 58 4.72 4.58 -2.98
CA LEU A 58 5.71 4.41 -1.93
C LEU A 58 5.66 2.98 -1.35
N ALA A 59 4.49 2.52 -0.93
CA ALA A 59 4.32 1.18 -0.38
C ALA A 59 4.79 0.10 -1.37
N MET A 60 4.42 0.22 -2.66
CA MET A 60 4.88 -0.68 -3.71
C MET A 60 6.41 -0.69 -3.87
N LYS A 61 7.05 0.49 -3.90
CA LYS A 61 8.51 0.57 -4.03
C LYS A 61 9.22 -0.07 -2.83
N GLU A 62 8.74 0.21 -1.63
CA GLU A 62 9.34 -0.31 -0.40
C GLU A 62 9.19 -1.84 -0.30
N VAL A 63 8.01 -2.40 -0.62
CA VAL A 63 7.82 -3.86 -0.55
C VAL A 63 8.67 -4.58 -1.59
N ILE A 64 8.84 -3.99 -2.79
CA ILE A 64 9.74 -4.55 -3.82
C ILE A 64 11.19 -4.53 -3.35
N LEU A 65 11.63 -3.47 -2.66
CA LEU A 65 12.98 -3.42 -2.09
C LEU A 65 13.17 -4.43 -0.96
N LYS A 66 12.15 -4.62 -0.11
CA LYS A 66 12.16 -5.56 1.02
C LYS A 66 12.08 -7.04 0.59
N ALA A 67 11.48 -7.33 -0.57
CA ALA A 67 11.35 -8.67 -1.12
C ALA A 67 12.57 -9.15 -1.94
N LYS A 68 13.57 -8.28 -2.15
CA LYS A 68 14.87 -8.66 -2.74
C LYS A 68 15.76 -9.35 -1.72
#